data_AF-A0A9D4DYY2-F1
#
_entry.id   AF-A0A9D4DYY2-F1
#
_cell.length_a   1.000
_cell.length_b   1.000
_cell.length_c   1.000
_cell.angle_alpha   90.00
_cell.angle_beta   90.00
_cell.angle_gamma   90.00
#
_symmetry.space_group_name_H-M   'P 1'
#
loop_
_entity.id
_entity.type
_entity.pdbx_description
1 polymer ?
#
loop_
_entity_poly.entity_id
_entity_poly.type
_entity_poly.pdbx_seq_one_letter_code
_entity_poly.pdbx_strand_id
1 'polypeptide(L)'
;MELVPRVSSEEECINKMMQLFRSYDIFGVHEEENRPFLIASKDVATNDIRDDLLTCESRGKTLLKEFVDTMLKEQNIEFYARIQKVQSKTFAYLHKETVSEKQKVTKILKADRKLMQRLFNAANSGRAV
;
A
#
# COMPACT_ATOMS: atom_id res chain seq x y z
N MET A 1 7.62 38.67 35.53
CA MET A 1 6.97 38.04 34.36
C MET A 1 8.10 37.36 33.60
N GLU A 2 8.37 36.09 33.93
CA GLU A 2 9.53 35.38 33.37
C GLU A 2 9.23 35.00 31.92
N LEU A 3 10.10 35.42 31.01
CA LEU A 3 10.06 35.07 29.60
C LEU A 3 10.41 33.59 29.47
N VAL A 4 9.41 32.75 29.29
CA VAL A 4 9.62 31.34 28.95
C VAL A 4 10.41 31.31 27.63
N PRO A 5 11.64 30.74 27.61
CA PRO A 5 12.46 30.73 26.41
C PRO A 5 11.75 29.95 25.32
N ARG A 6 11.68 30.52 24.11
CA ARG A 6 10.96 29.98 22.94
C ARG A 6 11.25 28.49 22.66
N VAL A 7 12.49 28.06 22.93
CA VAL A 7 12.95 26.67 22.82
C VAL A 7 12.18 25.71 23.74
N SER A 8 11.86 26.13 24.96
CA SER A 8 11.11 25.33 25.94
C SER A 8 9.67 25.08 25.50
N SER A 9 9.03 26.07 24.86
CA SER A 9 7.68 25.94 24.30
C SER A 9 7.63 25.01 23.09
N GLU A 10 8.64 25.08 22.22
CA GLU A 10 8.74 24.22 21.03
C GLU A 10 8.99 22.75 21.42
N GLU A 11 9.85 22.53 22.41
CA GLU A 11 10.13 21.19 22.96
C GLU A 11 8.88 20.57 23.59
N GLU A 12 8.08 21.36 24.30
CA GLU A 12 6.80 20.89 24.87
C GLU A 12 5.78 20.55 23.78
N CYS A 13 5.73 21.32 22.69
CA CYS A 13 4.88 21.02 21.53
C CYS A 13 5.32 19.72 20.83
N ILE A 14 6.62 19.53 20.63
CA ILE A 14 7.18 18.31 20.05
C ILE A 14 6.83 17.10 20.93
N ASN A 15 6.97 17.23 22.26
CA ASN A 15 6.65 16.15 23.19
C ASN A 15 5.15 15.79 23.18
N LYS A 16 4.25 16.77 23.13
CA LYS A 16 2.80 16.53 22.97
C LYS A 16 2.48 15.86 21.64
N MET A 17 3.12 16.30 20.55
CA MET A 17 2.95 15.68 19.23
C MET A 17 3.46 14.24 19.22
N MET A 18 4.61 13.96 19.84
CA MET A 18 5.15 12.61 19.97
C MET A 18 4.30 11.73 20.88
N GLN A 19 3.70 12.27 21.93
CA GLN A 19 2.72 11.53 22.75
C GLN A 19 1.48 11.16 21.94
N LEU A 20 0.94 12.10 21.16
CA LEU A 20 -0.18 11.82 20.27
C LEU A 20 0.21 10.73 19.26
N PHE A 21 1.38 10.85 18.63
CA PHE A 21 1.86 9.84 17.69
C PHE A 21 2.02 8.47 18.33
N ARG A 22 2.47 8.38 19.58
CA ARG A 22 2.50 7.10 20.32
C ARG A 22 1.09 6.60 20.67
N SER A 23 0.18 7.48 21.07
CA SER A 23 -1.19 7.10 21.46
C SER A 23 -2.02 6.54 20.29
N TYR A 24 -1.77 7.03 19.08
CA TYR A 24 -2.36 6.51 17.84
C TYR A 24 -1.50 5.41 17.19
N ASP A 25 -0.53 4.89 17.94
CA ASP A 25 0.41 3.86 17.51
C ASP A 25 1.02 4.15 16.13
N ILE A 26 1.33 5.43 15.87
CA ILE A 26 1.71 5.88 14.54
C ILE A 26 3.02 5.24 14.08
N PHE A 27 3.91 5.02 15.04
CA PHE A 27 5.18 4.33 14.90
C PHE A 27 5.14 2.89 15.43
N GLY A 28 3.96 2.41 15.82
CA GLY A 28 3.76 1.03 16.18
C GLY A 28 4.14 0.15 15.02
N VAL A 29 5.21 -0.62 15.20
CA VAL A 29 5.46 -1.76 14.34
C VAL A 29 4.50 -2.83 14.84
N HIS A 30 3.32 -2.91 14.24
CA HIS A 30 2.42 -4.02 14.52
C HIS A 30 3.17 -5.31 14.17
N GLU A 31 3.46 -6.13 15.18
CA GLU A 31 4.18 -7.41 15.07
C GLU A 31 3.35 -8.49 14.33
N GLU A 32 2.43 -8.09 13.46
CA GLU A 32 1.76 -8.99 12.53
C GLU A 32 2.75 -9.41 11.42
N GLU A 33 3.59 -10.38 11.78
CA GLU A 33 4.27 -11.33 10.88
C GLU A 33 5.05 -10.76 9.69
N ASN A 34 6.09 -9.92 9.86
CA ASN A 34 7.01 -9.56 8.76
C ASN A 34 6.31 -9.17 7.44
N ARG A 35 5.08 -8.64 7.51
CA ARG A 35 4.31 -8.34 6.31
C ARG A 35 4.74 -6.97 5.80
N PRO A 36 5.10 -6.84 4.51
CA PRO A 36 5.34 -5.55 3.92
C PRO A 36 4.12 -4.65 4.16
N PHE A 37 4.36 -3.41 4.56
CA PHE A 37 3.32 -2.39 4.66
C PHE A 37 3.75 -1.12 3.92
N LEU A 38 2.78 -0.38 3.41
CA LEU A 38 3.04 0.86 2.69
C LEU A 38 3.13 2.03 3.69
N ILE A 39 4.29 2.67 3.79
CA ILE A 39 4.52 3.75 4.77
C ILE A 39 3.52 4.91 4.60
N ALA A 40 3.16 5.26 3.36
CA ALA A 40 2.33 6.41 3.06
C ALA A 40 0.86 6.24 3.49
N SER A 41 0.29 5.04 3.32
CA SER A 41 -1.13 4.76 3.62
C SER A 41 -1.33 3.86 4.83
N LYS A 42 -0.25 3.26 5.35
CA LYS A 42 -0.25 2.20 6.36
C LYS A 42 -1.00 0.93 5.93
N ASP A 43 -1.21 0.75 4.63
CA ASP A 43 -1.82 -0.48 4.11
C ASP A 43 -0.89 -1.67 4.36
N VAL A 44 -1.41 -2.76 4.91
CA VAL A 44 -0.69 -4.01 5.09
C VAL A 44 -0.88 -4.89 3.86
N ALA A 45 0.20 -5.50 3.36
CA ALA A 45 0.13 -6.42 2.24
C ALA A 45 -0.70 -7.67 2.59
N THR A 46 -1.58 -8.08 1.68
CA THR A 46 -2.18 -9.42 1.72
C THR A 46 -1.10 -10.47 1.46
N ASN A 47 -1.37 -11.73 1.85
CA ASN A 47 -0.43 -12.83 1.63
C ASN A 47 0.00 -12.94 0.17
N ASP A 48 -0.94 -12.82 -0.78
CA ASP A 48 -0.64 -12.85 -2.20
C ASP A 48 0.34 -11.75 -2.64
N ILE A 49 0.14 -10.52 -2.15
CA ILE A 49 1.03 -9.39 -2.47
C ILE A 49 2.40 -9.59 -1.81
N ARG A 50 2.41 -10.06 -0.56
CA ARG A 50 3.65 -10.39 0.16
C ARG A 50 4.46 -11.40 -0.63
N ASP A 51 3.84 -12.53 -0.98
CA ASP A 51 4.53 -13.63 -1.64
C ASP A 51 5.03 -13.20 -3.04
N ASP A 52 4.22 -12.45 -3.79
CA ASP A 52 4.63 -11.89 -5.10
C ASP A 52 5.79 -10.90 -4.99
N LEU A 53 5.80 -10.02 -3.98
CA LEU A 53 6.87 -9.05 -3.77
C LEU A 53 8.16 -9.72 -3.29
N LEU A 54 8.07 -10.64 -2.33
CA LEU A 54 9.24 -11.29 -1.73
C LEU A 54 9.88 -12.35 -2.65
N THR A 55 9.13 -12.90 -3.61
CA THR A 55 9.63 -13.92 -4.55
C THR A 55 9.85 -13.39 -5.97
N CYS A 56 9.71 -12.09 -6.21
CA CYS A 56 9.79 -11.53 -7.56
C CYS A 56 11.12 -11.82 -8.26
N GLU A 57 12.24 -11.73 -7.53
CA GLU A 57 13.57 -11.95 -8.07
C GLU A 57 13.80 -13.43 -8.44
N SER A 58 13.46 -14.35 -7.54
CA SER A 58 13.62 -15.78 -7.77
C SER A 58 12.75 -16.25 -8.94
N ARG A 59 11.52 -15.75 -9.05
CA ARG A 59 10.63 -16.01 -10.20
C ARG A 59 11.20 -15.46 -11.51
N GLY A 60 11.75 -14.24 -11.49
CA GLY A 60 12.41 -13.66 -12.66
C GLY A 60 13.61 -14.49 -13.14
N LYS A 61 14.44 -14.97 -12.20
CA LYS A 61 15.56 -15.87 -12.49
C LYS A 61 15.09 -17.20 -13.08
N THR A 62 14.04 -17.80 -12.53
CA THR A 62 13.45 -19.03 -13.05
C THR A 62 12.95 -18.84 -14.49
N LEU A 63 12.22 -17.76 -14.76
CA LEU A 63 11.72 -17.47 -16.12
C LEU A 63 12.83 -17.24 -17.13
N LEU A 64 13.90 -16.55 -16.75
CA LEU A 64 15.06 -16.37 -17.62
C LEU A 64 15.72 -17.72 -17.93
N LYS A 65 15.86 -18.58 -16.91
CA LYS A 65 16.44 -19.90 -17.08
C LYS A 65 15.59 -20.78 -18.00
N GLU A 66 14.28 -20.82 -17.77
CA GLU A 66 13.34 -21.56 -18.63
C GLU A 66 13.34 -21.04 -20.07
N PHE A 67 13.40 -19.72 -20.25
CA PHE A 67 13.50 -19.11 -21.58
C PHE A 67 14.77 -19.54 -22.31
N VAL A 68 15.93 -19.48 -21.64
CA VAL A 68 17.21 -19.91 -22.22
C VAL A 68 17.21 -21.42 -22.49
N ASP A 69 16.71 -22.23 -21.56
CA ASP A 69 16.64 -23.68 -21.73
C ASP A 69 15.75 -24.06 -22.92
N THR A 70 14.59 -23.40 -23.07
CA THR A 70 13.67 -23.62 -24.20
C THR A 70 14.30 -23.20 -25.52
N MET A 71 14.93 -22.02 -25.56
CA MET A 71 15.64 -21.54 -26.74
C MET A 71 16.77 -22.49 -27.17
N LEU A 72 17.58 -22.98 -26.22
CA LEU A 72 18.71 -23.86 -26.52
C LEU A 72 18.29 -25.27 -26.92
N LYS A 73 17.25 -25.82 -26.28
CA LYS A 73 16.79 -27.21 -26.51
C LYS A 73 15.86 -27.33 -27.71
N GLU A 74 14.89 -26.44 -27.82
CA GLU A 74 13.82 -26.55 -28.81
C GLU A 74 14.15 -25.79 -30.09
N GLN A 75 15.11 -24.84 -30.06
CA GLN A 75 15.48 -23.94 -31.18
C GLN A 75 14.29 -23.21 -31.82
N ASN A 76 13.15 -23.20 -31.13
CA ASN A 76 11.87 -22.70 -31.63
C ASN A 76 11.61 -21.25 -31.20
N ILE A 77 12.58 -20.63 -30.53
CA ILE A 77 12.53 -19.28 -29.99
C ILE A 77 13.76 -18.54 -30.53
N GLU A 78 13.52 -17.38 -31.17
CA GLU A 78 14.60 -16.53 -31.66
C GLU A 78 15.42 -15.93 -30.51
N PHE A 79 16.69 -15.66 -30.77
CA PHE A 79 17.59 -15.03 -29.79
C PHE A 79 17.08 -13.68 -29.28
N TYR A 80 16.33 -12.93 -30.10
CA TYR A 80 15.74 -11.65 -29.76
C TYR A 80 14.28 -11.73 -29.29
N ALA A 81 13.77 -12.94 -29.06
CA ALA A 81 12.43 -13.13 -28.54
C ALA A 81 12.30 -12.53 -27.13
N ARG A 82 11.11 -12.03 -26.81
CA ARG A 82 10.85 -11.37 -25.53
C ARG A 82 10.54 -12.40 -24.46
N ILE A 83 11.16 -12.25 -23.29
CA ILE A 83 10.73 -12.95 -22.08
C ILE A 83 9.37 -12.40 -21.68
N GLN A 84 8.43 -13.30 -21.35
CA GLN A 84 7.09 -12.87 -20.94
C GLN A 84 7.15 -12.06 -19.65
N LYS A 85 6.39 -10.96 -19.63
CA LYS A 85 6.28 -10.09 -18.45
C LYS A 85 5.40 -10.75 -17.41
N VAL A 86 5.90 -10.87 -16.18
CA VAL A 86 5.11 -11.29 -15.02
C VAL A 86 4.29 -10.11 -14.51
N GLN A 87 2.99 -10.33 -14.35
CA GLN A 87 2.09 -9.37 -13.70
C GLN A 87 2.04 -9.69 -12.21
N SER A 88 3.10 -9.32 -11.47
CA SER A 88 3.13 -9.49 -10.02
C SER A 88 2.12 -8.56 -9.35
N LYS A 89 1.41 -9.08 -8.34
CA LYS A 89 0.57 -8.27 -7.46
C LYS A 89 1.45 -7.36 -6.61
N THR A 90 1.00 -6.14 -6.44
CA THR A 90 1.65 -5.09 -5.65
C THR A 90 0.59 -4.38 -4.82
N PHE A 91 0.99 -3.43 -3.95
CA PHE A 91 0.03 -2.59 -3.20
C PHE A 91 -1.00 -1.88 -4.09
N ALA A 92 -0.71 -1.64 -5.37
CA ALA A 92 -1.68 -1.09 -6.31
C ALA A 92 -2.91 -1.99 -6.51
N TYR A 93 -2.81 -3.28 -6.21
CA TYR A 93 -3.91 -4.23 -6.31
C TYR A 93 -4.87 -4.19 -5.11
N LEU A 94 -4.46 -3.64 -3.96
CA LEU A 94 -5.33 -3.53 -2.78
C LEU A 94 -6.56 -2.66 -3.06
N HIS A 95 -6.37 -1.61 -3.85
CA HIS A 95 -7.40 -0.62 -4.18
C HIS A 95 -8.04 -0.88 -5.55
N LYS A 96 -7.72 -2.00 -6.19
CA LYS A 96 -8.22 -2.32 -7.53
C LYS A 96 -9.60 -2.98 -7.40
N GLU A 97 -10.65 -2.20 -7.67
CA GLU A 97 -12.02 -2.70 -7.66
C GLU A 97 -12.19 -3.82 -8.71
N THR A 98 -12.79 -4.94 -8.30
CA THR A 98 -13.15 -6.03 -9.21
C THR A 98 -14.38 -5.60 -10.00
N VAL A 99 -14.16 -5.17 -11.25
CA VAL A 99 -15.28 -4.86 -12.15
C VAL A 99 -15.96 -6.17 -12.52
N SER A 100 -17.08 -6.48 -11.87
CA SER A 100 -17.96 -7.56 -12.30
C SER A 100 -18.65 -7.14 -13.59
N GLU A 101 -18.24 -7.75 -14.70
CA GLU A 101 -18.66 -7.44 -16.07
C GLU A 101 -20.15 -7.76 -16.36
N LYS A 102 -20.93 -8.16 -15.35
CA LYS A 102 -22.33 -8.58 -15.53
C LYS A 102 -23.37 -7.47 -15.50
N GLN A 103 -23.02 -6.23 -15.16
CA GLN A 103 -23.96 -5.11 -15.24
C GLN A 103 -23.27 -3.88 -15.82
N LYS A 104 -23.71 -3.48 -17.03
CA LYS A 104 -23.34 -2.27 -17.78
C LYS A 104 -23.76 -0.96 -17.08
N VAL A 105 -23.60 -0.87 -15.76
CA VAL A 105 -23.78 0.36 -15.01
C VAL A 105 -22.53 0.55 -14.17
N THR A 106 -21.63 1.36 -14.69
CA THR A 106 -20.45 1.84 -13.97
C THR A 106 -20.92 2.69 -12.79
N LYS A 107 -21.22 2.06 -11.65
CA LYS A 107 -21.35 2.79 -10.39
C LYS A 107 -19.95 3.08 -9.91
N ILE A 108 -19.40 4.18 -10.40
CA ILE A 108 -18.19 4.78 -9.84
C ILE A 108 -18.54 5.15 -8.39
N LEU A 109 -18.20 4.27 -7.45
CA LEU A 109 -18.23 4.58 -6.03
C LEU A 109 -16.98 5.41 -5.72
N LYS A 110 -16.92 6.60 -6.32
CA LYS A 110 -16.03 7.64 -5.82
C LYS A 110 -16.56 7.97 -4.44
N ALA A 111 -15.81 7.61 -3.41
CA ALA A 111 -15.97 8.22 -2.10
C ALA A 111 -15.93 9.73 -2.33
N ASP A 112 -17.09 10.40 -2.30
CA ASP A 112 -17.15 11.83 -2.44
C ASP A 112 -16.44 12.39 -1.21
N ARG A 113 -15.21 12.83 -1.42
CA ARG A 113 -14.35 13.37 -0.35
C ARG A 113 -15.08 14.47 0.41
N LYS A 114 -15.91 15.28 -0.25
CA LYS A 114 -16.71 16.32 0.39
C LYS A 114 -17.87 15.76 1.19
N LEU A 115 -18.44 14.62 0.78
CA LEU A 115 -19.47 13.92 1.55
C LEU A 115 -18.87 13.28 2.79
N MET A 116 -17.76 12.53 2.65
CA MET A 116 -17.05 11.94 3.79
C MET A 116 -16.56 12.99 4.78
N GLN A 117 -16.01 14.11 4.29
CA GLN A 117 -15.63 15.23 5.14
C GLN A 117 -16.81 15.86 5.87
N ARG A 118 -17.97 15.97 5.20
CA ARG A 118 -19.21 16.49 5.83
C ARG A 118 -19.76 15.54 6.89
N LEU A 119 -19.78 14.24 6.62
CA LEU A 119 -20.21 13.21 7.58
C LEU A 119 -19.29 13.19 8.80
N PHE A 120 -17.97 13.24 8.59
CA PHE A 120 -16.98 13.32 9.67
C PHE A 120 -17.17 14.56 10.54
N ASN A 121 -17.37 15.73 9.91
CA ASN A 121 -17.64 16.98 10.63
C ASN A 121 -18.99 16.94 11.39
N ALA A 122 -20.02 16.32 10.81
CA ALA A 122 -21.33 16.17 11.44
C ALA A 122 -21.26 15.24 12.67
N ALA A 123 -20.54 14.12 12.57
CA ALA A 123 -20.31 13.20 13.68
C ALA A 123 -19.52 13.88 14.81
N ASN A 124 -18.45 14.60 14.49
CA ASN A 124 -17.64 15.33 15.48
C ASN A 124 -18.38 16.51 16.13
N SER A 125 -19.45 17.02 15.51
CA SER A 125 -20.29 18.07 16.09
C SER A 125 -21.46 17.53 16.92
N GLY A 126 -21.49 16.21 17.18
CA GLY A 126 -22.51 15.57 18.03
C GLY A 126 -23.87 15.43 17.37
N ARG A 127 -23.97 15.63 16.05
CA ARG A 127 -25.19 15.36 15.29
C ARG A 127 -25.26 13.87 14.97
N ALA A 128 -26.44 13.27 15.11
CA ALA A 128 -26.68 11.94 14.59
C ALA A 128 -26.53 11.98 13.07
N VAL A 129 -25.62 11.14 12.56
CA VAL A 129 -25.29 11.01 11.14
C VAL A 129 -25.77 9.65 10.64
#